data_AF-A0A427QV52-F1
#
_entry.id   AF-A0A427QV52-F1
#
_cell.length_a   1.000
_cell.length_b   1.000
_cell.length_c   1.000
_cell.angle_alpha   90.00
_cell.angle_beta   90.00
_cell.angle_gamma   90.00
#
_symmetry.space_group_name_H-M   'P 1'
#
loop_
_entity.id
_entity.type
_entity.pdbx_description
1 polymer ?
#
loop_
_entity_poly.entity_id
_entity_poly.type
_entity_poly.pdbx_seq_one_letter_code
_entity_poly.pdbx_strand_id
1 'polypeptide(L)'
;MVSIKLKDKINENSEFISMRRIFEEIREKTDLKKDFEIAELLIPIAKKCHAYNQYQLDNGKPMRLFEKNPSDRNNDFDYTLLEIARGDLYLDDSSIFNNYALQKSDFYYEFEVFLRSCDLESLNYNDLVKEDDFNSIDDIKLLLKKICDLENLVRDQDLFIEELKNKLEEFNQLTDEINEKSSGLEYINYGLSNRMMWLEDEKSDLEIRIKELESRTDMHPALDPKNKHHAPELLLAIHAWESKYIHKQYPHQEHSPAIKAFLSKSGFTVKRLQDRIAAITNPKNINKSKS
;
A
#
# COMPACT_ATOMS: atom_id res chain seq x y z
N MET A 1 24.85 15.41 -36.30
CA MET A 1 24.45 15.40 -34.89
C MET A 1 23.79 16.74 -34.57
N VAL A 2 22.57 16.74 -34.02
CA VAL A 2 21.70 17.93 -33.91
C VAL A 2 22.17 18.78 -32.72
N SER A 3 22.57 20.03 -32.98
CA SER A 3 22.78 21.04 -31.94
C SER A 3 21.42 21.38 -31.31
N ILE A 4 21.09 20.72 -30.20
CA ILE A 4 19.86 20.97 -29.45
C ILE A 4 20.03 22.27 -28.65
N LYS A 5 19.76 23.41 -29.28
CA LYS A 5 19.59 24.70 -28.58
C LYS A 5 18.15 24.84 -28.10
N LEU A 6 17.77 24.06 -27.07
CA LEU A 6 16.45 24.15 -26.42
C LEU A 6 16.22 25.54 -25.78
N LYS A 7 17.30 26.20 -25.35
CA LYS A 7 17.30 27.52 -24.71
C LYS A 7 16.72 28.64 -25.58
N ASP A 8 16.94 28.58 -26.90
CA ASP A 8 16.52 29.62 -27.83
C ASP A 8 15.05 29.44 -28.31
N LYS A 9 14.38 28.35 -27.91
CA LYS A 9 13.15 27.87 -28.57
C LYS A 9 11.92 27.81 -27.68
N ILE A 10 12.05 27.89 -26.36
CA ILE A 10 10.89 27.87 -25.44
C ILE A 10 10.50 29.31 -25.13
N ASN A 11 9.55 29.82 -25.90
CA ASN A 11 9.05 31.18 -25.81
C ASN A 11 7.94 31.31 -24.74
N GLU A 12 8.31 31.06 -23.49
CA GLU A 12 7.47 31.36 -22.32
C GLU A 12 7.97 32.65 -21.66
N ASN A 13 7.07 33.62 -21.47
CA ASN A 13 7.31 34.88 -20.75
C ASN A 13 7.45 34.69 -19.21
N SER A 14 7.63 33.44 -18.77
CA SER A 14 7.71 33.01 -17.37
C SER A 14 9.15 32.65 -17.01
N GLU A 15 9.55 32.96 -15.77
CA GLU A 15 10.81 32.48 -15.16
C GLU A 15 10.82 30.95 -14.97
N PHE A 16 9.63 30.34 -15.04
CA PHE A 16 9.40 28.92 -14.87
C PHE A 16 8.96 28.29 -16.18
N ILE A 17 9.39 27.05 -16.40
CA ILE A 17 9.01 26.23 -17.54
C ILE A 17 8.17 25.04 -17.09
N SER A 18 7.03 24.84 -17.73
CA SER A 18 6.17 23.70 -17.41
C SER A 18 6.78 22.38 -17.90
N MET A 19 6.63 21.32 -17.11
CA MET A 19 7.16 20.01 -17.47
C MET A 19 6.51 19.41 -18.71
N ARG A 20 5.21 19.67 -18.89
CA ARG A 20 4.50 19.32 -20.12
C ARG A 20 5.16 19.94 -21.34
N ARG A 21 5.51 21.23 -21.27
CA ARG A 21 6.18 21.90 -22.39
C ARG A 21 7.55 21.30 -22.69
N ILE A 22 8.31 20.92 -21.66
CA ILE A 22 9.59 20.22 -21.84
C ILE A 22 9.40 18.91 -22.61
N PHE A 23 8.42 18.08 -22.21
CA PHE A 23 8.12 16.82 -22.89
C PHE A 23 7.67 17.03 -24.34
N GLU A 24 6.76 17.97 -24.57
CA GLU A 24 6.28 18.33 -25.91
C GLU A 24 7.45 18.76 -26.82
N GLU A 25 8.32 19.64 -26.34
CA GLU A 25 9.49 20.12 -27.10
C GLU A 25 10.48 18.99 -27.39
N ILE A 26 10.79 18.12 -26.42
CA ILE A 26 11.67 16.97 -26.68
C ILE A 26 11.03 16.05 -27.71
N ARG A 27 9.73 15.75 -27.58
CA ARG A 27 9.00 14.87 -28.50
C ARG A 27 8.92 15.44 -29.92
N GLU A 28 8.77 16.76 -30.07
CA GLU A 28 8.74 17.43 -31.36
C GLU A 28 10.12 17.53 -32.01
N LYS A 29 11.18 17.76 -31.22
CA LYS A 29 12.51 18.11 -31.74
C LYS A 29 13.52 16.96 -31.74
N THR A 30 13.16 15.82 -31.17
CA THR A 30 14.01 14.62 -31.11
C THR A 30 13.29 13.37 -31.60
N ASP A 31 14.06 12.30 -31.69
CA ASP A 31 13.65 10.97 -32.11
C ASP A 31 12.84 10.25 -31.01
N LEU A 32 12.91 10.76 -29.77
CA LEU A 32 12.20 10.21 -28.62
C LEU A 32 10.70 10.46 -28.78
N LYS A 33 9.91 9.38 -28.86
CA LYS A 33 8.46 9.46 -29.07
C LYS A 33 7.67 8.97 -27.87
N LYS A 34 8.27 8.15 -27.00
CA LYS A 34 7.58 7.57 -25.86
C LYS A 34 7.89 8.35 -24.59
N ASP A 35 6.91 8.45 -23.71
CA ASP A 35 7.02 9.26 -22.50
C ASP A 35 8.09 8.74 -21.54
N PHE A 36 8.20 7.42 -21.40
CA PHE A 36 9.24 6.83 -20.54
C PHE A 36 10.65 7.18 -21.03
N GLU A 37 10.90 7.18 -22.35
CA GLU A 37 12.21 7.52 -22.92
C GLU A 37 12.60 8.98 -22.61
N ILE A 38 11.62 9.88 -22.67
CA ILE A 38 11.81 11.30 -22.34
C ILE A 38 11.99 11.48 -20.83
N ALA A 39 11.25 10.74 -20.01
CA ALA A 39 11.38 10.78 -18.56
C ALA A 39 12.76 10.29 -18.08
N GLU A 40 13.26 9.18 -18.64
CA GLU A 40 14.60 8.66 -18.37
C GLU A 40 15.70 9.68 -18.65
N LEU A 41 15.60 10.41 -19.77
CA LEU A 41 16.50 11.50 -20.11
C LEU A 41 16.49 12.63 -19.06
N LEU A 42 15.31 12.95 -18.53
CA LEU A 42 15.10 14.10 -17.66
C LEU A 42 15.44 13.84 -16.19
N ILE A 43 15.36 12.61 -15.69
CA ILE A 43 15.68 12.25 -14.30
C ILE A 43 17.03 12.83 -13.80
N PRO A 44 18.17 12.65 -14.49
CA PRO A 44 19.45 13.16 -14.00
C PRO A 44 19.53 14.69 -13.97
N ILE A 45 18.73 15.36 -14.81
CA ILE A 45 18.66 16.82 -14.93
C ILE A 45 17.76 17.38 -13.81
N ALA A 46 16.56 16.82 -13.70
CA ALA A 46 15.53 17.18 -12.73
C ALA A 46 16.05 17.13 -11.28
N LYS A 47 16.82 16.11 -10.92
CA LYS A 47 17.43 15.96 -9.58
C LYS A 47 18.33 17.12 -9.14
N LYS A 48 18.80 17.92 -10.08
CA LYS A 48 19.67 19.08 -9.82
C LYS A 48 18.92 20.41 -9.95
N CYS A 49 17.67 20.37 -10.39
CA CYS A 49 16.83 21.55 -10.54
C CYS A 49 15.92 21.72 -9.32
N HIS A 50 15.51 22.96 -9.07
CA HIS A 50 14.43 23.23 -8.11
C HIS A 50 13.07 23.06 -8.80
N ALA A 51 12.24 22.19 -8.24
CA ALA A 51 10.88 21.94 -8.71
C ALA A 51 9.85 22.78 -7.95
N TYR A 52 8.81 23.19 -8.66
CA TYR A 52 7.77 24.10 -8.19
C TYR A 52 6.38 23.59 -8.55
N ASN A 53 5.40 23.90 -7.71
CA ASN A 53 3.99 23.74 -8.01
C ASN A 53 3.45 25.04 -8.62
N GLN A 54 3.02 25.02 -9.88
CA GLN A 54 2.57 26.21 -10.60
C GLN A 54 1.14 26.66 -10.27
N TYR A 55 0.34 25.82 -9.60
CA TYR A 55 -1.03 26.17 -9.19
C TYR A 55 -1.12 26.60 -7.72
N GLN A 56 -0.06 26.38 -6.94
CA GLN A 56 0.08 26.93 -5.59
C GLN A 56 1.02 28.13 -5.66
N LEU A 57 0.52 29.30 -5.27
CA LEU A 57 1.28 30.55 -5.35
C LEU A 57 1.69 31.04 -3.97
N ASP A 58 2.95 31.42 -3.84
CA ASP A 58 3.48 32.21 -2.74
C ASP A 58 3.94 33.56 -3.29
N ASN A 59 3.33 34.66 -2.82
CA ASN A 59 3.56 36.02 -3.33
C ASN A 59 3.44 36.17 -4.87
N GLY A 60 2.51 35.43 -5.48
CA GLY A 60 2.28 35.47 -6.93
C GLY A 60 3.29 34.69 -7.77
N LYS A 61 4.20 33.95 -7.15
CA LYS A 61 5.12 33.01 -7.81
C LYS A 61 4.76 31.56 -7.45
N PRO A 62 5.03 30.58 -8.34
CA PRO A 62 4.92 29.16 -8.03
C PRO A 62 5.62 28.79 -6.71
N MET A 63 4.96 27.96 -5.90
CA MET A 63 5.46 27.51 -4.61
C MET A 63 6.52 26.42 -4.81
N ARG A 64 7.67 26.56 -4.15
CA ARG A 64 8.74 25.56 -4.22
C ARG A 64 8.29 24.24 -3.59
N LEU A 65 8.56 23.13 -4.27
CA LEU A 65 8.39 21.80 -3.69
C LEU A 65 9.56 21.51 -2.74
N PHE A 66 9.21 21.06 -1.54
CA PHE A 66 10.18 20.67 -0.54
C PHE A 66 10.42 19.16 -0.61
N GLU A 67 11.65 18.75 -0.30
CA GLU A 67 12.02 17.36 -0.12
C GLU A 67 11.17 16.75 1.00
N LYS A 68 10.66 15.52 0.79
CA LYS A 68 9.79 14.87 1.78
C LYS A 68 10.52 14.56 3.08
N ASN A 69 11.82 14.22 3.00
CA ASN A 69 12.67 13.90 4.13
C ASN A 69 14.04 14.56 3.97
N PRO A 70 14.69 15.03 5.04
CA PRO A 70 16.02 15.64 4.97
C PRO A 70 17.13 14.69 4.47
N SER A 71 16.89 13.37 4.53
CA SER A 71 17.80 12.33 4.02
C SER A 71 17.51 11.94 2.58
N ASP A 72 16.38 12.36 2.01
CA ASP A 72 15.95 12.05 0.67
C ASP A 72 16.03 13.32 -0.19
N ARG A 73 16.70 13.24 -1.34
CA ARG A 73 16.76 14.39 -2.27
C ARG A 73 15.54 14.48 -3.17
N ASN A 74 14.60 13.56 -3.05
CA ASN A 74 13.43 13.49 -3.90
C ASN A 74 12.22 14.23 -3.29
N ASN A 75 11.55 15.01 -4.11
CA ASN A 75 10.24 15.60 -3.83
C ASN A 75 9.16 14.86 -4.66
N ASP A 76 7.89 15.24 -4.49
CA ASP A 76 6.77 14.62 -5.22
C ASP A 76 6.97 14.61 -6.75
N PHE A 77 7.59 15.67 -7.31
CA PHE A 77 7.86 15.74 -8.74
C PHE A 77 8.90 14.69 -9.19
N ASP A 78 9.94 14.43 -8.38
CA ASP A 78 10.93 13.39 -8.70
C ASP A 78 10.29 11.99 -8.73
N TYR A 79 9.36 11.72 -7.81
CA TYR A 79 8.60 10.46 -7.78
C TYR A 79 7.70 10.32 -9.02
N THR A 80 6.98 11.36 -9.41
CA THR A 80 6.15 11.33 -10.63
C THR A 80 7.00 11.09 -11.88
N LEU A 81 8.19 11.69 -11.97
CA LEU A 81 9.07 11.46 -13.12
C LEU A 81 9.60 10.01 -13.17
N LEU A 82 9.86 9.41 -12.01
CA LEU A 82 10.24 8.00 -11.91
C LEU A 82 9.11 7.04 -12.30
N GLU A 83 7.86 7.33 -11.92
CA GLU A 83 6.68 6.54 -12.30
C GLU A 83 6.46 6.57 -13.83
N ILE A 84 6.64 7.74 -14.47
CA ILE A 84 6.57 7.85 -15.94
C ILE A 84 7.69 7.06 -16.60
N ALA A 85 8.92 7.13 -16.08
CA ALA A 85 10.06 6.39 -16.63
C ALA A 85 9.89 4.86 -16.52
N ARG A 86 9.15 4.37 -15.51
CA ARG A 86 8.80 2.94 -15.38
C ARG A 86 7.66 2.51 -16.30
N GLY A 87 6.93 3.46 -16.88
CA GLY A 87 5.70 3.20 -17.62
C GLY A 87 4.48 2.93 -16.73
N ASP A 88 4.60 3.20 -15.42
CA ASP A 88 3.51 3.05 -14.44
C ASP A 88 2.50 4.20 -14.56
N LEU A 89 2.92 5.33 -15.13
CA LEU A 89 2.11 6.53 -15.30
C LEU A 89 2.25 7.09 -16.73
N TYR A 90 1.14 7.31 -17.41
CA TYR A 90 1.10 8.00 -18.70
C TYR A 90 0.93 9.51 -18.50
N LEU A 91 1.59 10.30 -19.35
CA LEU A 91 1.57 11.77 -19.26
C LEU A 91 0.14 12.32 -19.34
N ASP A 92 -0.70 11.75 -20.22
CA ASP A 92 -2.08 12.18 -20.47
C ASP A 92 -3.07 11.81 -19.36
N ASP A 93 -2.77 10.78 -18.54
CA ASP A 93 -3.62 10.35 -17.42
C ASP A 93 -3.33 11.14 -16.13
N SER A 94 -2.22 11.89 -16.10
CA SER A 94 -1.71 12.56 -14.90
C SER A 94 -2.09 14.04 -14.85
N SER A 95 -3.26 14.35 -14.29
CA SER A 95 -3.63 15.74 -13.94
C SER A 95 -2.61 16.41 -12.99
N ILE A 96 -1.83 15.60 -12.28
CA ILE A 96 -0.78 15.99 -11.34
C ILE A 96 0.46 16.56 -12.06
N PHE A 97 0.79 16.08 -13.27
CA PHE A 97 2.01 16.46 -13.98
C PHE A 97 1.95 17.89 -14.54
N ASN A 98 0.74 18.34 -14.89
CA ASN A 98 0.51 19.75 -15.24
C ASN A 98 0.78 20.67 -14.06
N ASN A 99 0.89 20.18 -12.82
CA ASN A 99 1.12 21.05 -11.67
C ASN A 99 2.59 21.41 -11.50
N TYR A 100 3.51 20.74 -12.20
CA TYR A 100 4.94 20.89 -11.98
C TYR A 100 5.63 21.78 -13.01
N ALA A 101 6.48 22.66 -12.49
CA ALA A 101 7.35 23.52 -13.28
C ALA A 101 8.76 23.53 -12.70
N LEU A 102 9.74 23.79 -13.56
CA LEU A 102 11.14 24.00 -13.19
C LEU A 102 11.52 25.46 -13.37
N GLN A 103 12.50 25.93 -12.61
CA GLN A 103 13.12 27.21 -12.89
C GLN A 103 13.87 27.13 -14.22
N LYS A 104 13.54 28.02 -15.16
CA LYS A 104 14.01 27.97 -16.56
C LYS A 104 15.54 28.09 -16.66
N SER A 105 16.16 28.94 -15.84
CA SER A 105 17.63 29.11 -15.80
C SER A 105 18.34 27.81 -15.43
N ASP A 106 17.83 27.14 -14.41
CA ASP A 106 18.47 25.98 -13.78
C ASP A 106 18.33 24.77 -14.70
N PHE A 107 17.13 24.59 -15.26
CA PHE A 107 16.86 23.54 -16.24
C PHE A 107 17.82 23.63 -17.43
N TYR A 108 17.94 24.80 -18.07
CA TYR A 108 18.83 24.91 -19.24
C TYR A 108 20.30 24.75 -18.90
N TYR A 109 20.74 25.26 -17.75
CA TYR A 109 22.10 25.07 -17.31
C TYR A 109 22.41 23.57 -17.15
N GLU A 110 21.59 22.85 -16.40
CA GLU A 110 21.80 21.41 -16.17
C GLU A 110 21.60 20.59 -17.44
N PHE A 111 20.69 20.98 -18.31
CA PHE A 111 20.49 20.34 -19.61
C PHE A 111 21.72 20.51 -20.52
N GLU A 112 22.30 21.71 -20.60
CA GLU A 112 23.54 21.93 -21.35
C GLU A 112 24.73 21.18 -20.73
N VAL A 113 24.84 21.15 -19.40
CA VAL A 113 25.87 20.39 -18.69
C VAL A 113 25.74 18.90 -18.97
N PHE A 114 24.51 18.38 -18.95
CA PHE A 114 24.20 17.00 -19.29
C PHE A 114 24.61 16.68 -20.72
N LEU A 115 24.20 17.49 -21.71
CA LEU A 115 24.60 17.29 -23.10
C LEU A 115 26.12 17.31 -23.29
N ARG A 116 26.84 18.24 -22.65
CA ARG A 116 28.32 18.28 -22.71
C ARG A 116 28.97 17.07 -22.05
N SER A 117 28.34 16.50 -21.01
CA SER A 117 28.82 15.28 -20.38
C SER A 117 28.54 14.02 -21.21
N CYS A 118 27.51 14.06 -22.06
CA CYS A 118 27.18 13.00 -23.02
C CYS A 118 27.97 13.12 -24.32
N ASP A 119 28.36 14.32 -24.73
CA ASP A 119 29.29 14.57 -25.83
C ASP A 119 30.72 14.15 -25.43
N LEU A 120 31.01 12.86 -25.57
CA LEU A 120 32.36 12.32 -25.71
C LEU A 120 33.07 12.81 -27.00
N GLU A 121 32.41 13.61 -27.83
CA GLU A 121 32.95 14.21 -29.06
C GLU A 121 33.55 15.61 -28.82
N SER A 122 34.65 15.66 -28.07
CA SER A 122 35.66 16.70 -28.30
C SER A 122 37.10 16.20 -28.14
N LEU A 123 37.33 14.90 -28.30
CA LEU A 123 38.59 14.43 -28.90
C LEU A 123 38.51 14.70 -30.39
N ASN A 124 38.78 15.95 -30.77
CA ASN A 124 39.02 16.30 -32.17
C ASN A 124 40.19 15.45 -32.66
N TYR A 125 39.90 14.39 -33.41
CA TYR A 125 40.91 13.46 -33.94
C TYR A 125 41.96 14.17 -34.80
N ASN A 126 41.64 15.37 -35.30
CA ASN A 126 42.55 16.21 -36.08
C ASN A 126 43.58 16.99 -35.24
N ASP A 127 43.42 17.08 -33.92
CA ASP A 127 44.42 17.71 -33.04
C ASP A 127 45.46 16.71 -32.49
N LEU A 128 45.31 15.42 -32.78
CA LEU A 128 46.19 14.35 -32.27
C LEU A 128 47.18 13.78 -33.29
N VAL A 129 47.11 14.18 -34.57
CA VAL A 129 48.09 13.75 -35.58
C VAL A 129 48.37 14.91 -36.53
N LYS A 130 49.48 15.63 -36.30
CA LYS A 130 50.17 16.29 -37.40
C LYS A 130 50.89 15.19 -38.18
N GLU A 131 50.80 15.22 -39.51
CA GLU A 131 51.40 14.22 -40.41
C GLU A 131 52.94 14.06 -40.28
N ASP A 132 53.59 14.82 -39.40
CA ASP A 132 55.05 14.84 -39.19
C ASP A 132 55.55 14.17 -37.87
N ASP A 133 54.67 13.62 -37.02
CA ASP A 133 55.05 13.19 -35.65
C ASP A 133 55.48 11.72 -35.48
N PHE A 134 55.68 10.93 -36.56
CA PHE A 134 56.19 9.55 -36.48
C PHE A 134 57.63 9.39 -36.99
N ASN A 135 58.57 10.10 -36.36
CA ASN A 135 59.97 10.06 -36.77
C ASN A 135 60.86 9.10 -35.94
N SER A 136 60.32 8.36 -34.95
CA SER A 136 61.08 7.42 -34.12
C SER A 136 60.34 6.11 -33.80
N ILE A 137 61.08 5.00 -33.80
CA ILE A 137 60.62 3.65 -33.39
C ILE A 137 60.05 3.65 -31.96
N ASP A 138 60.50 4.57 -31.10
CA ASP A 138 60.05 4.61 -29.70
C ASP A 138 58.63 5.20 -29.55
N ASP A 139 58.19 6.05 -30.46
CA ASP A 139 56.81 6.57 -30.48
C ASP A 139 55.82 5.46 -30.89
N ILE A 140 56.22 4.59 -31.83
CA ILE A 140 55.47 3.41 -32.24
C ILE A 140 55.31 2.43 -31.06
N LYS A 141 56.38 2.20 -30.28
CA LYS A 141 56.31 1.34 -29.07
C LYS A 141 55.38 1.93 -28.00
N LEU A 142 55.40 3.25 -27.82
CA LEU A 142 54.53 3.92 -26.85
C LEU A 142 53.05 3.78 -27.24
N LEU A 143 52.74 3.92 -28.54
CA LEU A 143 51.39 3.69 -29.04
C LEU A 143 50.95 2.24 -28.89
N LEU A 144 51.80 1.27 -29.24
CA LEU A 144 51.48 -0.15 -29.07
C LEU A 144 51.18 -0.50 -27.60
N LYS A 145 51.92 0.09 -26.66
CA LYS A 145 51.63 -0.08 -25.23
C LYS A 145 50.26 0.48 -24.85
N LYS A 146 49.93 1.70 -25.30
CA LYS A 146 48.61 2.32 -25.07
C LYS A 146 47.47 1.51 -25.68
N ILE A 147 47.66 0.94 -26.88
CA ILE A 147 46.67 0.06 -27.52
C ILE A 147 46.45 -1.18 -26.65
N CYS A 148 47.52 -1.81 -26.16
CA CYS A 148 47.42 -2.99 -25.31
C CYS A 148 46.73 -2.68 -23.96
N ASP A 149 47.01 -1.52 -23.37
CA ASP A 149 46.35 -1.04 -22.15
C ASP A 149 44.84 -0.80 -22.39
N LEU A 150 44.47 -0.23 -23.55
CA LEU A 150 43.07 -0.03 -23.95
C LEU A 150 42.34 -1.35 -24.22
N GLU A 151 42.99 -2.32 -24.87
CA GLU A 151 42.42 -3.65 -25.10
C GLU A 151 42.11 -4.38 -23.78
N ASN A 152 42.96 -4.22 -22.78
CA ASN A 152 42.70 -4.78 -21.44
C ASN A 152 41.52 -4.08 -20.76
N LEU A 153 41.45 -2.75 -20.86
CA LEU A 153 40.33 -1.99 -20.30
C LEU A 153 38.99 -2.37 -20.93
N VAL A 154 38.94 -2.54 -22.26
CA VAL A 154 37.73 -2.97 -22.97
C VAL A 154 37.29 -4.35 -22.49
N ARG A 155 38.24 -5.28 -22.32
CA ARG A 155 37.96 -6.63 -21.81
C ARG A 155 37.38 -6.61 -20.39
N ASP A 156 37.93 -5.78 -19.51
CA ASP A 156 37.44 -5.63 -18.14
C ASP A 156 36.02 -5.02 -18.13
N GLN A 157 35.74 -4.08 -19.04
CA GLN A 157 34.40 -3.52 -19.23
C GLN A 157 33.41 -4.56 -19.75
N ASP A 158 33.81 -5.42 -20.70
CA ASP A 158 32.96 -6.50 -21.21
C ASP A 158 32.56 -7.47 -20.10
N LEU A 159 33.50 -7.85 -19.23
CA LEU A 159 33.23 -8.69 -18.06
C LEU A 159 32.24 -8.03 -17.08
N PHE A 160 32.41 -6.72 -16.85
CA PHE A 160 31.50 -5.97 -16.00
C PHE A 160 30.09 -5.86 -16.59
N ILE A 161 29.97 -5.67 -17.91
CA ILE A 161 28.68 -5.67 -18.62
C ILE A 161 28.00 -7.04 -18.50
N GLU A 162 28.75 -8.13 -18.58
CA GLU A 162 28.22 -9.48 -18.42
C GLU A 162 27.71 -9.74 -16.99
N GLU A 163 28.42 -9.28 -15.96
CA GLU A 163 27.91 -9.30 -14.58
C GLU A 163 26.62 -8.50 -14.41
N LEU A 164 26.53 -7.31 -15.02
CA LEU A 164 25.32 -6.49 -14.96
C LEU A 164 24.13 -7.16 -15.66
N LYS A 165 24.36 -7.83 -16.80
CA LYS A 165 23.32 -8.60 -17.50
C LYS A 165 22.80 -9.74 -16.64
N ASN A 166 23.69 -10.48 -15.97
CA ASN A 166 23.28 -11.56 -15.08
C ASN A 166 22.44 -11.04 -13.91
N LYS A 167 22.84 -9.92 -13.30
CA LYS A 167 22.04 -9.28 -12.23
C LYS A 167 20.69 -8.79 -12.73
N LEU A 168 20.62 -8.25 -13.94
CA LEU A 168 19.35 -7.83 -14.54
C LEU A 168 18.41 -9.02 -14.74
N GLU A 169 18.93 -10.16 -15.18
CA GLU A 169 18.15 -11.39 -15.33
C GLU A 169 17.62 -11.90 -13.99
N GLU A 170 18.44 -11.88 -12.93
CA GLU A 170 18.01 -12.22 -11.56
C GLU A 170 16.88 -11.28 -11.08
N PHE A 171 17.00 -9.97 -11.35
CA PHE A 171 15.94 -9.01 -10.99
C PHE A 171 14.64 -9.26 -11.76
N ASN A 172 14.71 -9.63 -13.03
CA ASN A 172 13.52 -9.95 -13.82
C ASN A 172 12.80 -11.18 -13.26
N GLN A 173 13.53 -12.25 -12.94
CA GLN A 173 12.97 -13.45 -12.31
C GLN A 173 12.29 -13.12 -10.97
N LEU A 174 12.94 -12.29 -10.15
CA LEU A 174 12.37 -11.87 -8.86
C LEU A 174 11.08 -11.05 -9.04
N THR A 175 11.03 -10.23 -10.10
CA THR A 175 9.85 -9.43 -10.43
C THR A 175 8.68 -10.31 -10.85
N ASP A 176 8.93 -11.34 -11.66
CA ASP A 176 7.91 -12.31 -12.05
C ASP A 176 7.34 -13.08 -10.85
N GLU A 177 8.20 -13.51 -9.92
CA GLU A 177 7.75 -14.16 -8.68
C GLU A 177 6.88 -13.25 -7.81
N ILE A 178 7.22 -11.96 -7.74
CA ILE A 178 6.45 -10.97 -6.98
C ILE A 178 5.07 -10.77 -7.63
N ASN A 179 5.03 -10.68 -8.95
CA ASN A 179 3.78 -10.52 -9.69
C ASN A 179 2.84 -11.71 -9.49
N GLU A 180 3.36 -12.94 -9.57
CA GLU A 180 2.56 -14.15 -9.32
C GLU A 180 1.99 -14.17 -7.90
N LYS A 181 2.81 -13.85 -6.88
CA LYS A 181 2.37 -13.76 -5.49
C LYS A 181 1.33 -12.66 -5.29
N SER A 182 1.49 -11.51 -5.95
CA SER A 182 0.54 -10.40 -5.88
C SER A 182 -0.83 -10.80 -6.44
N SER A 183 -0.88 -11.41 -7.62
CA SER A 183 -2.12 -11.92 -8.21
C SER A 183 -2.79 -12.98 -7.33
N GLY A 184 -2.01 -13.85 -6.70
CA GLY A 184 -2.53 -14.83 -5.73
C GLY A 184 -3.20 -14.16 -4.51
N LEU A 185 -2.59 -13.09 -3.99
CA LEU A 185 -3.15 -12.32 -2.87
C LEU A 185 -4.45 -11.58 -3.25
N GLU A 186 -4.52 -11.02 -4.46
CA GLU A 186 -5.73 -10.37 -4.96
C GLU A 186 -6.92 -11.33 -5.01
N TYR A 187 -6.71 -12.55 -5.51
CA TYR A 187 -7.74 -13.58 -5.56
C TYR A 187 -8.25 -13.94 -4.15
N ILE A 188 -7.33 -14.12 -3.20
CA ILE A 188 -7.69 -14.40 -1.80
C ILE A 188 -8.47 -13.23 -1.21
N ASN A 189 -8.05 -12.00 -1.46
CA ASN A 189 -8.70 -10.80 -0.92
C ASN A 189 -10.13 -10.64 -1.46
N TYR A 190 -10.35 -10.93 -2.75
CA TYR A 190 -11.68 -10.96 -3.35
C TYR A 190 -12.57 -12.02 -2.71
N GLY A 191 -12.04 -13.23 -2.49
CA GLY A 191 -12.75 -14.31 -1.80
C GLY A 191 -13.14 -13.94 -0.37
N LEU A 192 -12.23 -13.31 0.39
CA LEU A 192 -12.50 -12.85 1.75
C LEU A 192 -13.54 -11.72 1.79
N SER A 193 -13.47 -10.76 0.86
CA SER A 193 -14.43 -9.66 0.76
C SER A 193 -15.85 -10.18 0.52
N ASN A 194 -16.00 -11.14 -0.39
CA ASN A 194 -17.30 -11.78 -0.62
C ASN A 194 -17.79 -12.50 0.64
N ARG A 195 -16.91 -13.21 1.36
CA ARG A 195 -17.29 -13.89 2.59
C ARG A 195 -17.72 -12.93 3.69
N MET A 196 -17.07 -11.77 3.82
CA MET A 196 -17.47 -10.72 4.75
C MET A 196 -18.88 -10.20 4.43
N MET A 197 -19.17 -9.92 3.16
CA MET A 197 -20.50 -9.48 2.74
C MET A 197 -21.59 -10.46 3.17
N TRP A 198 -21.40 -11.77 2.90
CA TRP A 198 -22.35 -12.80 3.33
C TRP A 198 -22.54 -12.85 4.85
N LEU A 199 -21.47 -12.65 5.63
CA LEU A 199 -21.55 -12.65 7.10
C LEU A 199 -22.24 -11.40 7.64
N GLU A 200 -22.08 -10.25 6.98
CA GLU A 200 -22.79 -9.01 7.33
C GLU A 200 -24.29 -9.14 7.07
N ASP A 201 -24.68 -9.73 5.94
CA ASP A 201 -26.08 -10.03 5.63
C ASP A 201 -26.69 -10.99 6.67
N GLU A 202 -26.01 -12.10 6.97
CA GLU A 202 -26.46 -13.07 7.98
C GLU A 202 -26.58 -12.44 9.38
N LYS A 203 -25.63 -11.57 9.75
CA LYS A 203 -25.68 -10.83 11.01
C LYS A 203 -26.90 -9.90 11.05
N SER A 204 -27.19 -9.18 9.96
CA SER A 204 -28.34 -8.29 9.86
C SER A 204 -29.66 -9.06 10.05
N ASP A 205 -29.80 -10.21 9.39
CA ASP A 205 -30.97 -11.08 9.53
C ASP A 205 -31.17 -11.57 10.98
N LEU A 206 -30.07 -11.98 11.63
CA LEU A 206 -30.10 -12.39 13.04
C LEU A 206 -30.48 -11.24 13.98
N GLU A 207 -29.97 -10.03 13.75
CA GLU A 207 -30.33 -8.84 14.53
C GLU A 207 -31.82 -8.49 14.41
N ILE A 208 -32.39 -8.61 13.20
CA ILE A 208 -33.84 -8.45 12.99
C ILE A 208 -34.59 -9.51 13.80
N ARG A 209 -34.14 -10.77 13.73
CA ARG A 209 -34.82 -11.86 14.43
C ARG A 209 -34.79 -11.72 15.95
N ILE A 210 -33.68 -11.22 16.51
CA ILE A 210 -33.57 -10.93 17.94
C ILE A 210 -34.59 -9.86 18.34
N LYS A 211 -34.68 -8.74 17.60
CA LYS A 211 -35.67 -7.68 17.86
C LYS A 211 -37.12 -8.19 17.80
N GLU A 212 -37.42 -9.09 16.85
CA GLU A 212 -38.74 -9.73 16.78
C GLU A 212 -39.05 -10.61 18.01
N LEU A 213 -38.04 -11.30 18.57
CA LEU A 213 -38.22 -12.13 19.75
C LEU A 213 -38.34 -11.30 21.03
N GLU A 214 -37.54 -10.24 21.15
CA GLU A 214 -37.60 -9.29 22.27
C GLU A 214 -38.95 -8.55 22.30
N SER A 215 -39.49 -8.17 21.14
CA SER A 215 -40.81 -7.51 21.07
C SER A 215 -42.00 -8.44 21.35
N ARG A 216 -41.81 -9.76 21.28
CA ARG A 216 -42.86 -10.76 21.58
C ARG A 216 -42.86 -11.22 23.03
N THR A 217 -41.88 -10.83 23.83
CA THR A 217 -41.78 -11.21 25.24
C THR A 217 -42.39 -10.12 26.12
N ASP A 218 -43.72 -10.15 26.26
CA ASP A 218 -44.34 -9.54 27.43
C ASP A 218 -43.76 -10.23 28.67
N MET A 219 -42.92 -9.51 29.42
CA MET A 219 -42.31 -10.04 30.64
C MET A 219 -43.42 -10.44 31.60
N HIS A 220 -43.57 -11.75 31.82
CA HIS A 220 -44.66 -12.29 32.64
C HIS A 220 -44.66 -11.58 34.02
N PRO A 221 -45.80 -11.14 34.57
CA PRO A 221 -45.87 -10.35 35.81
C PRO A 221 -45.09 -10.93 37.00
N ALA A 222 -44.96 -12.24 37.04
CA ALA A 222 -44.17 -12.96 38.06
C ALA A 222 -42.66 -12.73 37.98
N LEU A 223 -42.13 -12.35 36.81
CA LEU A 223 -40.71 -12.14 36.55
C LEU A 223 -40.29 -10.67 36.67
N ASP A 224 -41.23 -9.73 36.63
CA ASP A 224 -40.98 -8.29 36.75
C ASP A 224 -40.83 -7.86 38.23
N PRO A 225 -39.64 -7.42 38.69
CA PRO A 225 -39.43 -6.98 40.08
C PRO A 225 -40.29 -5.78 40.51
N LYS A 226 -40.81 -5.00 39.57
CA LYS A 226 -41.64 -3.81 39.86
C LYS A 226 -43.13 -4.14 39.91
N ASN A 227 -43.53 -5.34 39.50
CA ASN A 227 -44.92 -5.75 39.49
C ASN A 227 -45.38 -6.21 40.88
N LYS A 228 -46.60 -5.86 41.29
CA LYS A 228 -47.19 -6.31 42.56
C LYS A 228 -47.25 -7.84 42.70
N HIS A 229 -47.29 -8.54 41.57
CA HIS A 229 -47.34 -10.01 41.50
C HIS A 229 -45.96 -10.65 41.25
N HIS A 230 -44.86 -9.92 41.44
CA HIS A 230 -43.51 -10.46 41.33
C HIS A 230 -43.34 -11.69 42.24
N ALA A 231 -42.90 -12.81 41.66
CA ALA A 231 -42.69 -14.07 42.36
C ALA A 231 -41.25 -14.55 42.13
N PRO A 232 -40.26 -13.99 42.85
CA PRO A 232 -38.85 -14.33 42.66
C PRO A 232 -38.56 -15.81 42.96
N GLU A 233 -39.35 -16.42 43.86
CA GLU A 233 -39.28 -17.85 44.15
C GLU A 233 -39.71 -18.73 42.96
N LEU A 234 -40.62 -18.25 42.11
CA LEU A 234 -41.05 -18.99 40.90
C LEU A 234 -39.94 -18.99 39.84
N LEU A 235 -39.29 -17.85 39.63
CA LEU A 235 -38.13 -17.76 38.73
C LEU A 235 -37.00 -18.68 39.19
N LEU A 236 -36.72 -18.67 40.50
CA LEU A 236 -35.72 -19.55 41.11
C LEU A 236 -36.08 -21.03 40.96
N ALA A 237 -37.37 -21.38 41.06
CA ALA A 237 -37.86 -22.74 40.84
C ALA A 237 -37.68 -23.18 39.38
N ILE A 238 -37.99 -22.31 38.41
CA ILE A 238 -37.79 -22.57 36.98
C ILE A 238 -36.31 -22.84 36.70
N HIS A 239 -35.41 -21.94 37.12
CA HIS A 239 -33.97 -22.11 36.88
C HIS A 239 -33.41 -23.39 37.50
N ALA A 240 -33.83 -23.73 38.72
CA ALA A 240 -33.39 -24.96 39.37
C ALA A 240 -33.89 -26.21 38.64
N TRP A 241 -35.14 -26.19 38.15
CA TRP A 241 -35.72 -27.26 37.35
C TRP A 241 -35.01 -27.42 36.00
N GLU A 242 -34.81 -26.34 35.25
CA GLU A 242 -34.11 -26.33 33.96
C GLU A 242 -32.67 -26.81 34.11
N SER A 243 -31.98 -26.37 35.17
CA SER A 243 -30.61 -26.82 35.44
C SER A 243 -30.52 -28.33 35.60
N LYS A 244 -31.50 -28.96 36.26
CA LYS A 244 -31.57 -30.42 36.43
C LYS A 244 -31.96 -31.13 35.13
N TYR A 245 -33.01 -30.68 34.45
CA TYR A 245 -33.65 -31.46 33.37
C TYR A 245 -33.25 -31.04 31.95
N ILE A 246 -32.98 -29.76 31.70
CA ILE A 246 -32.54 -29.24 30.39
C ILE A 246 -31.01 -29.28 30.31
N HIS A 247 -30.32 -28.67 31.28
CA HIS A 247 -28.86 -28.56 31.29
C HIS A 247 -28.14 -29.78 31.89
N LYS A 248 -28.90 -30.80 32.31
CA LYS A 248 -28.41 -32.08 32.86
C LYS A 248 -27.41 -31.92 34.02
N GLN A 249 -27.51 -30.85 34.81
CA GLN A 249 -26.67 -30.68 36.00
C GLN A 249 -27.10 -31.70 37.08
N TYR A 250 -26.12 -32.29 37.75
CA TYR A 250 -26.31 -33.36 38.74
C TYR A 250 -27.04 -34.60 38.17
N PRO A 251 -26.57 -35.20 37.07
CA PRO A 251 -27.33 -36.19 36.29
C PRO A 251 -27.74 -37.42 37.13
N HIS A 252 -26.88 -37.86 38.05
CA HIS A 252 -27.08 -39.04 38.89
C HIS A 252 -27.79 -38.79 40.21
N GLN A 253 -28.07 -37.54 40.58
CA GLN A 253 -28.78 -37.23 41.83
C GLN A 253 -30.29 -37.29 41.62
N GLU A 254 -31.02 -37.76 42.64
CA GLU A 254 -32.48 -37.60 42.67
C GLU A 254 -32.87 -36.11 42.67
N HIS A 255 -34.12 -35.83 42.29
CA HIS A 255 -34.61 -34.47 42.09
C HIS A 255 -34.35 -33.54 43.29
N SER A 256 -34.86 -33.86 44.48
CA SER A 256 -34.76 -32.95 45.63
C SER A 256 -33.32 -32.69 46.09
N PRO A 257 -32.40 -33.68 46.20
CA PRO A 257 -30.99 -33.41 46.43
C PRO A 257 -30.35 -32.52 45.37
N ALA A 258 -30.63 -32.75 44.09
CA ALA A 258 -30.07 -31.97 42.99
C ALA A 258 -30.51 -30.50 43.05
N ILE A 259 -31.80 -30.24 43.31
CA ILE A 259 -32.33 -28.88 43.46
C ILE A 259 -31.69 -28.18 44.65
N LYS A 260 -31.54 -28.83 45.81
CA LYS A 260 -30.89 -28.22 46.98
C LYS A 260 -29.40 -27.95 46.75
N ALA A 261 -28.70 -28.83 46.03
CA ALA A 261 -27.31 -28.65 45.65
C ALA A 261 -27.14 -27.44 44.71
N PHE A 262 -28.01 -27.32 43.71
CA PHE A 262 -28.07 -26.14 42.84
C PHE A 262 -28.29 -24.86 43.64
N LEU A 263 -29.32 -24.82 44.49
CA LEU A 263 -29.65 -23.62 45.28
C LEU A 263 -28.53 -23.22 46.25
N SER A 264 -27.88 -24.20 46.89
CA SER A 264 -26.73 -23.94 47.77
C SER A 264 -25.55 -23.35 47.00
N LYS A 265 -25.26 -23.88 45.79
CA LYS A 265 -24.21 -23.37 44.91
C LYS A 265 -24.52 -21.95 44.42
N SER A 266 -25.80 -21.64 44.20
CA SER A 266 -26.28 -20.30 43.80
C SER A 266 -26.43 -19.32 44.97
N GLY A 267 -25.98 -19.66 46.18
CA GLY A 267 -25.98 -18.78 47.35
C GLY A 267 -27.27 -18.78 48.18
N PHE A 268 -28.29 -19.56 47.80
CA PHE A 268 -29.56 -19.68 48.53
C PHE A 268 -29.48 -20.81 49.57
N THR A 269 -28.86 -20.55 50.72
CA THR A 269 -28.59 -21.56 51.77
C THR A 269 -29.73 -21.74 52.79
N VAL A 270 -30.79 -20.93 52.72
CA VAL A 270 -31.93 -21.00 53.66
C VAL A 270 -32.70 -22.31 53.45
N LYS A 271 -32.58 -23.24 54.41
CA LYS A 271 -33.16 -24.59 54.36
C LYS A 271 -34.65 -24.60 54.01
N ARG A 272 -35.44 -23.69 54.60
CA ARG A 272 -36.89 -23.58 54.34
C ARG A 272 -37.21 -23.20 52.90
N LEU A 273 -36.40 -22.31 52.28
CA LEU A 273 -36.57 -21.93 50.88
C LEU A 273 -36.20 -23.10 49.97
N GLN A 274 -35.06 -23.75 50.24
CA GLN A 274 -34.62 -24.91 49.48
C GLN A 274 -35.64 -26.06 49.50
N ASP A 275 -36.22 -26.35 50.66
CA ASP A 275 -37.25 -27.38 50.83
C ASP A 275 -38.52 -27.03 50.04
N ARG A 276 -38.95 -25.76 50.06
CA ARG A 276 -40.13 -25.28 49.31
C ARG A 276 -39.91 -25.38 47.80
N ILE A 277 -38.77 -24.91 47.30
CA ILE A 277 -38.45 -24.96 45.86
C ILE A 277 -38.33 -26.42 45.40
N ALA A 278 -37.64 -27.27 46.15
CA ALA A 278 -37.52 -28.70 45.85
C ALA A 278 -38.87 -29.45 45.92
N ALA A 279 -39.86 -28.94 46.66
CA ALA A 279 -41.20 -29.51 46.70
C ALA A 279 -42.07 -29.08 45.50
N ILE A 280 -42.03 -27.79 45.14
CA ILE A 280 -42.79 -27.21 44.03
C ILE A 280 -42.31 -27.72 42.67
N THR A 281 -41.00 -27.94 42.52
CA THR A 281 -40.40 -28.40 41.27
C THR A 281 -40.46 -29.92 41.07
N ASN A 282 -40.94 -30.68 42.07
CA ASN A 282 -40.91 -32.15 42.03
C ASN A 282 -42.05 -32.73 41.18
N PRO A 283 -41.74 -33.43 40.07
CA PRO A 283 -42.77 -34.01 39.20
C PRO A 283 -43.69 -35.00 39.92
N LYS A 284 -43.20 -35.68 40.97
CA LYS A 284 -43.97 -36.67 41.75
C LYS A 284 -45.11 -36.03 42.56
N ASN A 285 -45.03 -34.72 42.84
CA ASN A 285 -46.05 -34.02 43.62
C ASN A 285 -47.24 -33.53 42.76
N ILE A 286 -47.06 -33.41 41.43
CA ILE A 286 -48.11 -32.94 40.50
C ILE A 286 -49.28 -33.93 40.42
N ASN A 287 -49.02 -35.22 40.64
CA ASN A 287 -50.04 -36.27 40.60
C ASN A 287 -50.81 -36.45 41.92
N LYS A 288 -50.41 -35.79 43.01
CA LYS A 288 -51.08 -35.91 44.31
C LYS A 288 -52.20 -34.89 44.52
N SER A 289 -52.28 -33.84 43.70
CA SER A 289 -53.30 -32.79 43.81
C SER A 289 -54.56 -33.07 42.97
N LYS A 290 -54.65 -34.23 42.31
CA LYS A 290 -55.80 -34.67 41.51
C LYS A 290 -56.52 -35.89 42.09
N SER A 291 -56.17 -36.33 43.30
CA SER A 291 -56.81 -37.43 44.04
C SER A 291 -57.53 -36.92 45.28
#